data_AF-A0A955AY88-F1
#
_entry.id   AF-A0A955AY88-F1
#
_cell.length_a   1.000
_cell.length_b   1.000
_cell.length_c   1.000
_cell.angle_alpha   90.00
_cell.angle_beta   90.00
_cell.angle_gamma   90.00
#
_symmetry.space_group_name_H-M   'P 1'
#
loop_
_entity.id
_entity.type
_entity.pdbx_description
1 polymer ?
#
loop_
_entity_poly.entity_id
_entity_poly.type
_entity_poly.pdbx_seq_one_letter_code
_entity_poly.pdbx_strand_id
1 'polypeptide(L)'
;MDVHRVFLDEILAHPDDDAPRLVYADWLSEREDPRGEFIRLQCERERLPQYSLEAQQSLLRERELASRHGREWAGELHEMFYPYRFRRGFIAWGRSSTHQFVPAAERVLRMTPLERLVLARGAMSEELASQPFMSRLQSVTLQKFRSTEESSERFLRRLGRRPPAEVSLSECVGATRGLHWLRDVRSLRLYDTHDSDVRDFLAAAPPRLHTFVVGRSIHDQHPLSLGDVVQQLGHCYLRRLEVFGQIEEDELGCLSAGCCEGLKHLLIPAPSRADVEALARLESVRLTSFSVEHSALPPTDTLEPLLSAAPLQQLRALKLRYLQLPPRCADELVAWQRFPELVSLDLLGTSMEPGDASMLLTAASPPQRSRIRMSTDAMSLKVRCQLREQFPDVQWQRAFYGGDEAVTGDQAVVADGTVVENEVDLV
;
A
#
# COMPACT_ATOMS: atom_id res chain seq x y z
N MET A 1 37.10 20.34 -5.43
CA MET A 1 35.88 19.83 -4.77
C MET A 1 34.84 19.67 -5.84
N ASP A 2 34.24 18.50 -5.94
CA ASP A 2 33.14 18.28 -6.86
C ASP A 2 31.90 19.04 -6.33
N VAL A 3 31.48 20.10 -7.03
CA VAL A 3 30.36 20.97 -6.60
C VAL A 3 29.07 20.17 -6.48
N HIS A 4 28.89 19.16 -7.34
CA HIS A 4 27.77 18.23 -7.26
C HIS A 4 27.76 17.47 -5.91
N ARG A 5 28.93 17.06 -5.43
CA ARG A 5 29.07 16.34 -4.16
C ARG A 5 28.61 17.18 -2.97
N VAL A 6 28.88 18.48 -2.98
CA VAL A 6 28.47 19.41 -1.89
C VAL A 6 26.94 19.47 -1.78
N PHE A 7 26.23 19.62 -2.90
CA PHE A 7 24.77 19.59 -2.90
C PHE A 7 24.22 18.26 -2.42
N LEU A 8 24.81 17.15 -2.86
CA LEU A 8 24.38 15.82 -2.47
C LEU A 8 24.57 15.59 -0.96
N ASP A 9 25.71 15.99 -0.39
CA ASP A 9 25.96 15.84 1.05
C ASP A 9 24.94 16.64 1.88
N GLU A 10 24.55 17.83 1.44
CA GLU A 10 23.50 18.63 2.09
C GLU A 10 22.12 17.95 2.00
N ILE A 11 21.76 17.42 0.84
CA ILE A 11 20.50 16.68 0.63
C ILE A 11 20.45 15.42 1.50
N LEU A 12 21.58 14.72 1.66
CA LEU A 12 21.67 13.53 2.52
C LEU A 12 21.61 13.87 4.01
N ALA A 13 22.08 15.06 4.40
CA ALA A 13 21.96 15.56 5.78
C ALA A 13 20.52 15.99 6.10
N HIS A 14 19.77 16.46 5.11
CA HIS A 14 18.40 16.95 5.24
C HIS A 14 17.42 16.24 4.29
N PRO A 15 17.20 14.91 4.44
CA PRO A 15 16.43 14.12 3.48
C PRO A 15 14.94 14.51 3.40
N ASP A 16 14.36 15.15 4.41
CA ASP A 16 12.96 15.58 4.37
C ASP A 16 12.78 17.05 3.91
N ASP A 17 13.88 17.80 3.73
CA ASP A 17 13.83 19.21 3.35
C ASP A 17 13.93 19.38 1.82
N ASP A 18 12.99 20.13 1.26
CA ASP A 18 13.00 20.45 -0.16
C ASP A 18 14.03 21.55 -0.49
N ALA A 19 14.40 22.40 0.47
CA ALA A 19 15.24 23.57 0.19
C ALA A 19 16.60 23.20 -0.43
N PRO A 20 17.40 22.25 0.12
CA PRO A 20 18.65 21.83 -0.53
C PRO A 20 18.44 21.24 -1.92
N ARG A 21 17.32 20.56 -2.14
CA ARG A 21 16.97 19.95 -3.43
C ARG A 21 16.60 20.99 -4.48
N LEU A 22 15.85 22.02 -4.09
CA LEU A 22 15.48 23.12 -4.98
C LEU A 22 16.70 23.95 -5.38
N VAL A 23 17.63 24.22 -4.46
CA VAL A 23 18.90 24.88 -4.81
C VAL A 23 19.72 24.03 -5.78
N TYR A 24 19.78 22.71 -5.55
CA TYR A 24 20.45 21.79 -6.48
C TYR A 24 19.75 21.75 -7.85
N ALA A 25 18.42 21.82 -7.89
CA ALA A 25 17.64 21.87 -9.12
C ALA A 25 17.91 23.15 -9.93
N ASP A 26 18.10 24.29 -9.26
CA ASP A 26 18.51 25.55 -9.89
C ASP A 26 19.88 25.43 -10.53
N TRP A 27 20.86 24.91 -9.79
CA TRP A 27 22.20 24.65 -10.32
C TRP A 27 22.20 23.69 -11.53
N LEU A 28 21.33 22.67 -11.53
CA LEU A 28 21.16 21.77 -12.68
C LEU A 28 20.53 22.47 -13.89
N SER A 29 19.57 23.35 -13.65
CA SER A 29 18.85 24.08 -14.71
C SER A 29 19.74 25.10 -15.40
N GLU A 30 20.64 25.76 -14.67
CA GLU A 30 21.68 26.64 -15.26
C GLU A 30 22.61 25.90 -16.23
N ARG A 31 22.63 24.57 -16.17
CA ARG A 31 23.46 23.68 -16.98
C ARG A 31 22.64 22.90 -17.99
N GLU A 32 21.38 23.30 -18.17
CA GLU A 32 20.41 22.66 -19.07
C GLU A 32 20.18 21.17 -18.77
N ASP A 33 20.42 20.74 -17.52
CA ASP A 33 20.16 19.36 -17.09
C ASP A 33 18.66 19.17 -16.74
N PRO A 34 17.93 18.29 -17.46
CA PRO A 34 16.50 18.06 -17.24
C PRO A 34 16.17 17.52 -15.85
N ARG A 35 17.15 17.02 -15.09
CA ARG A 35 16.96 16.58 -13.70
C ARG A 35 16.54 17.73 -12.79
N GLY A 36 16.93 18.97 -13.11
CA GLY A 36 16.48 20.15 -12.37
C GLY A 36 14.97 20.34 -12.46
N GLU A 37 14.39 20.26 -13.65
CA GLU A 37 12.93 20.29 -13.85
C GLU A 37 12.26 19.14 -13.09
N PHE A 38 12.80 17.93 -13.20
CA PHE A 38 12.27 16.74 -12.54
C PHE A 38 12.23 16.86 -11.00
N ILE A 39 13.29 17.40 -10.38
CA ILE A 39 13.33 17.64 -8.93
C ILE A 39 12.22 18.62 -8.52
N ARG A 40 12.08 19.75 -9.23
CA ARG A 40 11.06 20.78 -8.89
C ARG A 40 9.66 20.21 -8.97
N LEU A 41 9.32 19.53 -10.07
CA LEU A 41 8.01 18.90 -10.26
C LEU A 41 7.66 17.96 -9.11
N GLN A 42 8.60 17.10 -8.69
CA GLN A 42 8.37 16.18 -7.58
C GLN A 42 8.21 16.89 -6.23
N CYS A 43 9.01 17.93 -5.95
CA CYS A 43 8.88 18.70 -4.71
C CYS A 43 7.55 19.48 -4.66
N GLU A 44 7.14 20.09 -5.78
CA GLU A 44 5.87 20.79 -5.90
C GLU A 44 4.68 19.84 -5.75
N ARG A 45 4.72 18.70 -6.46
CA ARG A 45 3.65 17.69 -6.42
C ARG A 45 3.41 17.13 -5.01
N GLU A 46 4.45 16.98 -4.19
CA GLU A 46 4.29 16.51 -2.80
C GLU A 46 3.52 17.50 -1.91
N ARG A 47 3.42 18.77 -2.31
CA ARG A 47 2.66 19.81 -1.59
C ARG A 47 1.24 19.95 -2.11
N LEU A 48 0.97 19.44 -3.30
CA LEU A 48 -0.34 19.51 -3.93
C LEU A 48 -1.26 18.42 -3.39
N PRO A 49 -2.59 18.67 -3.32
CA PRO A 49 -3.55 17.61 -3.12
C PRO A 49 -3.34 16.53 -4.20
N GLN A 50 -3.25 15.26 -3.77
CA GLN A 50 -2.89 14.10 -4.60
C GLN A 50 -3.68 13.99 -5.93
N TYR A 51 -4.86 14.61 -5.99
CA TYR A 51 -5.81 14.53 -7.11
C TYR A 51 -6.16 15.89 -7.72
N SER A 52 -5.40 16.94 -7.40
CA SER A 52 -5.51 18.21 -8.12
C SER A 52 -5.09 18.03 -9.59
N LEU A 53 -5.65 18.85 -10.48
CA LEU A 53 -5.30 18.82 -11.90
C LEU A 53 -3.80 19.10 -12.09
N GLU A 54 -3.27 20.01 -11.28
CA GLU A 54 -1.87 20.43 -11.23
C GLU A 54 -0.96 19.25 -10.83
N ALA A 55 -1.35 18.44 -9.85
CA ALA A 55 -0.60 17.24 -9.46
C ALA A 55 -0.59 16.19 -10.58
N GLN A 56 -1.69 16.03 -11.32
CA GLN A 56 -1.77 15.10 -12.46
C GLN A 56 -0.90 15.57 -13.64
N GLN A 57 -0.93 16.87 -13.96
CA GLN A 57 -0.07 17.44 -14.99
C GLN A 57 1.41 17.29 -14.65
N SER A 58 1.78 17.58 -13.40
CA SER A 58 3.15 17.39 -12.90
C SER A 58 3.58 15.93 -13.02
N LEU A 59 2.72 14.98 -12.62
CA LEU A 59 2.99 13.55 -12.72
C LEU A 59 3.21 13.08 -14.17
N LEU A 60 2.44 13.59 -15.13
CA LEU A 60 2.62 13.25 -16.55
C LEU A 60 4.00 13.69 -17.05
N ARG A 61 4.41 14.92 -16.71
CA ARG A 61 5.72 15.46 -17.09
C ARG A 61 6.87 14.74 -16.38
N GLU A 62 6.71 14.42 -15.10
CA GLU A 62 7.66 13.59 -14.35
C GLU A 62 7.88 12.23 -15.03
N ARG A 63 6.81 11.56 -15.45
CA ARG A 63 6.88 10.27 -16.14
C ARG A 63 7.61 10.38 -17.48
N GLU A 64 7.33 11.41 -18.26
CA GLU A 64 8.03 11.67 -19.52
C GLU A 64 9.54 11.80 -19.27
N LEU A 65 9.93 12.63 -18.30
CA LEU A 65 11.32 12.86 -17.92
C LEU A 65 12.01 11.59 -17.41
N ALA A 66 11.37 10.86 -16.49
CA ALA A 66 11.90 9.61 -15.94
C ALA A 66 12.05 8.51 -17.01
N SER A 67 11.12 8.42 -17.97
CA SER A 67 11.21 7.46 -19.07
C SER A 67 12.40 7.70 -20.00
N ARG A 68 12.77 8.98 -20.21
CA ARG A 68 13.89 9.35 -21.09
C ARG A 68 15.24 9.32 -20.38
N HIS A 69 15.29 9.81 -19.14
CA HIS A 69 16.55 10.10 -18.45
C HIS A 69 16.76 9.30 -17.16
N GLY A 70 15.73 8.59 -16.67
CA GLY A 70 15.78 7.93 -15.36
C GLY A 70 16.93 6.93 -15.20
N ARG A 71 17.24 6.16 -16.26
CA ARG A 71 18.39 5.23 -16.27
C ARG A 71 19.73 5.95 -16.13
N GLU A 72 19.89 7.06 -16.85
CA GLU A 72 21.09 7.90 -16.79
C GLU A 72 21.26 8.50 -15.38
N TRP A 73 20.19 9.07 -14.82
CA TRP A 73 20.22 9.66 -13.49
C TRP A 73 20.45 8.65 -12.37
N ALA A 74 19.95 7.42 -12.52
CA ALA A 74 20.19 6.32 -11.60
C ALA A 74 21.65 5.84 -11.66
N GLY A 75 22.29 5.93 -12.83
CA GLY A 75 23.69 5.54 -13.02
C GLY A 75 23.95 4.12 -12.52
N GLU A 76 24.97 3.94 -11.68
CA GLU A 76 25.31 2.63 -11.11
C GLU A 76 24.24 2.06 -10.15
N LEU A 77 23.30 2.89 -9.67
CA LEU A 77 22.20 2.42 -8.83
C LEU A 77 21.12 1.69 -9.65
N HIS A 78 21.07 1.91 -10.97
CA HIS A 78 20.15 1.20 -11.86
C HIS A 78 20.39 -0.32 -11.84
N GLU A 79 21.65 -0.73 -11.76
CA GLU A 79 22.01 -2.15 -11.69
C GLU A 79 21.85 -2.70 -10.27
N MET A 80 21.88 -1.83 -9.26
CA MET A 80 21.69 -2.18 -7.84
C MET A 80 20.22 -2.43 -7.49
N PHE A 81 19.31 -1.67 -8.09
CA PHE A 81 17.90 -1.72 -7.76
C PHE A 81 17.04 -2.04 -8.97
N TYR A 82 16.14 -3.00 -8.81
CA TYR A 82 15.11 -3.27 -9.80
C TYR A 82 13.87 -3.93 -9.17
N PRO A 83 12.67 -3.33 -9.27
CA PRO A 83 12.43 -1.95 -9.70
C PRO A 83 12.92 -0.93 -8.66
N TYR A 84 12.96 0.35 -9.05
CA TYR A 84 13.23 1.49 -8.16
C TYR A 84 12.32 2.67 -8.50
N ARG A 85 12.17 3.61 -7.55
CA ARG A 85 11.34 4.80 -7.72
C ARG A 85 12.07 6.06 -7.28
N PHE A 86 11.88 7.12 -8.07
CA PHE A 86 12.35 8.44 -7.74
C PHE A 86 11.35 9.18 -6.86
N ARG A 87 11.86 9.85 -5.82
CA ARG A 87 11.13 10.81 -5.00
C ARG A 87 12.00 12.04 -4.81
N ARG A 88 11.43 13.22 -5.04
CA ARG A 88 12.14 14.52 -5.04
C ARG A 88 13.46 14.50 -5.83
N GLY A 89 13.48 13.77 -6.96
CA GLY A 89 14.60 13.65 -7.89
C GLY A 89 15.70 12.65 -7.55
N PHE A 90 15.51 11.81 -6.54
CA PHE A 90 16.48 10.78 -6.12
C PHE A 90 15.82 9.43 -5.89
N ILE A 91 16.59 8.35 -5.94
CA ILE A 91 16.08 7.01 -5.64
C ILE A 91 15.79 6.94 -4.13
N ALA A 92 14.52 6.97 -3.77
CA ALA A 92 14.06 6.89 -2.38
C ALA A 92 13.46 5.52 -2.04
N TRP A 93 13.04 4.76 -3.05
CA TRP A 93 12.58 3.38 -2.91
C TRP A 93 13.31 2.48 -3.91
N GLY A 94 13.77 1.32 -3.45
CA GLY A 94 14.42 0.34 -4.32
C GLY A 94 14.25 -1.09 -3.82
N ARG A 95 14.22 -2.03 -4.77
CA ARG A 95 14.29 -3.47 -4.50
C ARG A 95 15.65 -4.00 -4.89
N SER A 96 16.31 -4.75 -4.00
CA SER A 96 17.58 -5.41 -4.28
C SER A 96 17.64 -6.77 -3.61
N SER A 97 18.54 -7.64 -4.06
CA SER A 97 18.92 -8.82 -3.29
C SER A 97 19.79 -8.45 -2.10
N THR A 98 19.74 -9.27 -1.04
CA THR A 98 20.58 -9.09 0.16
C THR A 98 22.06 -9.16 -0.18
N HIS A 99 22.47 -10.14 -0.99
CA HIS A 99 23.85 -10.35 -1.39
C HIS A 99 24.44 -9.17 -2.17
N GLN A 100 23.62 -8.50 -2.99
CA GLN A 100 24.06 -7.36 -3.78
C GLN A 100 24.11 -6.06 -2.96
N PHE A 101 23.08 -5.82 -2.13
CA PHE A 101 22.94 -4.55 -1.42
C PHE A 101 23.88 -4.44 -0.22
N VAL A 102 23.93 -5.46 0.65
CA VAL A 102 24.62 -5.37 1.95
C VAL A 102 26.09 -4.97 1.81
N PRO A 103 26.90 -5.57 0.90
CA PRO A 103 28.29 -5.16 0.71
C PRO A 103 28.47 -3.73 0.20
N ALA A 104 27.45 -3.19 -0.49
CA ALA A 104 27.48 -1.86 -1.10
C ALA A 104 26.73 -0.79 -0.28
N ALA A 105 26.09 -1.16 0.83
CA ALA A 105 25.08 -0.33 1.49
C ALA A 105 25.59 1.05 1.88
N GLU A 106 26.80 1.15 2.46
CA GLU A 106 27.37 2.44 2.83
C GLU A 106 27.67 3.34 1.64
N ARG A 107 28.13 2.75 0.51
CA ARG A 107 28.37 3.49 -0.72
C ARG A 107 27.04 4.01 -1.27
N VAL A 108 26.03 3.14 -1.36
CA VAL A 108 24.70 3.49 -1.89
C VAL A 108 24.03 4.60 -1.06
N LEU A 109 24.10 4.51 0.28
CA LEU A 109 23.54 5.54 1.17
C LEU A 109 24.29 6.88 1.14
N ARG A 110 25.48 6.94 0.51
CA ARG A 110 26.19 8.19 0.23
C ARG A 110 25.88 8.76 -1.15
N MET A 111 25.06 8.08 -1.95
CA MET A 111 24.72 8.47 -3.31
C MET A 111 23.26 8.90 -3.47
N THR A 112 22.37 8.40 -2.62
CA THR A 112 20.95 8.70 -2.71
C THR A 112 20.31 8.70 -1.32
N PRO A 113 19.36 9.61 -1.04
CA PRO A 113 18.51 9.58 0.16
C PRO A 113 17.52 8.41 0.06
N LEU A 114 18.02 7.18 0.20
CA LEU A 114 17.20 5.98 0.23
C LEU A 114 16.37 5.96 1.51
N GLU A 115 15.05 5.93 1.38
CA GLU A 115 14.11 5.92 2.50
C GLU A 115 13.54 4.52 2.74
N ARG A 116 13.30 3.78 1.66
CA ARG A 116 12.58 2.51 1.66
C ARG A 116 13.34 1.46 0.87
N LEU A 117 13.56 0.30 1.48
CA LEU A 117 14.29 -0.79 0.85
C LEU A 117 13.51 -2.09 0.93
N VAL A 118 13.34 -2.74 -0.21
CA VAL A 118 12.89 -4.13 -0.28
C VAL A 118 14.12 -5.01 -0.49
N LEU A 119 14.49 -5.78 0.54
CA LEU A 119 15.47 -6.85 0.42
C LEU A 119 14.75 -8.13 0.04
N ALA A 120 15.13 -8.70 -1.10
CA ALA A 120 14.64 -9.99 -1.55
C ALA A 120 15.70 -11.07 -1.34
N ARG A 121 15.23 -12.29 -1.02
CA ARG A 121 16.06 -13.51 -0.93
C ARG A 121 17.25 -13.32 -0.01
N GLY A 122 17.06 -13.66 1.26
CA GLY A 122 18.10 -13.50 2.29
C GLY A 122 17.97 -14.49 3.42
N ALA A 123 18.75 -14.27 4.46
CA ALA A 123 18.63 -14.96 5.73
C ALA A 123 18.42 -13.92 6.84
N MET A 124 17.51 -14.19 7.79
CA MET A 124 17.35 -13.33 8.96
C MET A 124 18.49 -13.62 9.92
N SER A 125 19.59 -12.86 9.80
CA SER A 125 20.80 -13.06 10.58
C SER A 125 21.15 -11.85 11.45
N GLU A 126 21.78 -12.07 12.60
CA GLU A 126 22.15 -10.98 13.51
C GLU A 126 23.12 -9.97 12.88
N GLU A 127 23.95 -10.41 11.93
CA GLU A 127 24.84 -9.56 11.14
C GLU A 127 24.05 -8.58 10.27
N LEU A 128 22.95 -9.04 9.66
CA LEU A 128 22.08 -8.19 8.84
C LEU A 128 21.32 -7.19 9.73
N ALA A 129 20.77 -7.64 10.86
CA ALA A 129 20.08 -6.76 11.81
C ALA A 129 21.02 -5.70 12.43
N SER A 130 22.33 -5.98 12.47
CA SER A 130 23.34 -5.07 12.99
C SER A 130 23.86 -4.05 11.97
N GLN A 131 23.41 -4.12 10.70
CA GLN A 131 23.87 -3.20 9.68
C GLN A 131 23.43 -1.75 9.98
N PRO A 132 24.32 -0.75 9.87
CA PRO A 132 23.99 0.64 10.20
C PRO A 132 22.80 1.20 9.41
N PHE A 133 22.61 0.73 8.16
CA PHE A 133 21.51 1.19 7.30
C PHE A 133 20.13 0.85 7.86
N MET A 134 19.98 -0.22 8.66
CA MET A 134 18.67 -0.65 9.18
C MET A 134 17.96 0.44 9.97
N SER A 135 18.72 1.22 10.73
CA SER A 135 18.20 2.32 11.55
C SER A 135 18.08 3.65 10.81
N ARG A 136 18.67 3.76 9.61
CA ARG A 136 18.65 4.98 8.78
C ARG A 136 17.48 5.00 7.81
N LEU A 137 16.94 3.84 7.46
CA LEU A 137 15.80 3.70 6.57
C LEU A 137 14.49 3.99 7.31
N GLN A 138 13.54 4.61 6.62
CA GLN A 138 12.17 4.75 7.10
C GLN A 138 11.45 3.40 7.07
N SER A 139 11.67 2.61 6.01
CA SER A 139 10.94 1.37 5.75
C SER A 139 11.87 0.25 5.27
N VAL A 140 11.72 -0.93 5.84
CA VAL A 140 12.41 -2.15 5.39
C VAL A 140 11.39 -3.26 5.15
N THR A 141 11.39 -3.80 3.94
CA THR A 141 10.67 -5.02 3.60
C THR A 141 11.66 -6.17 3.41
N LEU A 142 11.45 -7.27 4.13
CA LEU A 142 12.16 -8.53 3.91
C LEU A 142 11.23 -9.49 3.17
N GLN A 143 11.63 -9.92 1.99
CA GLN A 143 10.84 -10.82 1.15
C GLN A 143 11.60 -12.11 0.83
N LYS A 144 10.95 -13.27 1.00
CA LYS A 144 11.56 -14.58 0.71
C LYS A 144 12.81 -14.83 1.55
N PHE A 145 12.76 -14.45 2.83
CA PHE A 145 13.86 -14.68 3.77
C PHE A 145 13.72 -16.06 4.40
N ARG A 146 14.85 -16.72 4.65
CA ARG A 146 14.89 -17.98 5.38
C ARG A 146 15.42 -17.75 6.80
N SER A 147 14.88 -18.50 7.75
CA SER A 147 15.32 -18.46 9.15
C SER A 147 15.10 -19.80 9.85
N THR A 148 15.89 -20.04 10.89
CA THR A 148 15.48 -20.92 11.99
C THR A 148 14.81 -20.08 13.07
N GLU A 149 14.03 -20.67 13.98
CA GLU A 149 13.41 -19.93 15.09
C GLU A 149 14.44 -19.11 15.87
N GLU A 150 15.57 -19.72 16.24
CA GLU A 150 16.65 -19.05 16.97
C GLU A 150 17.26 -17.88 16.19
N SER A 151 17.45 -18.03 14.88
CA SER A 151 18.01 -16.96 14.04
C SER A 151 17.02 -15.80 13.90
N SER A 152 15.74 -16.10 13.72
CA SER A 152 14.67 -15.10 13.65
C SER A 152 14.57 -14.30 14.95
N GLU A 153 14.66 -14.96 16.10
CA GLU A 153 14.55 -14.33 17.41
C GLU A 153 15.73 -13.41 17.67
N ARG A 154 16.95 -13.85 17.38
CA ARG A 154 18.16 -13.01 17.48
C ARG A 154 18.07 -11.81 16.53
N PHE A 155 17.63 -12.03 15.29
CA PHE A 155 17.44 -10.97 14.29
C PHE A 155 16.43 -9.92 14.79
N LEU A 156 15.22 -10.33 15.17
CA LEU A 156 14.14 -9.43 15.58
C LEU A 156 14.46 -8.73 16.90
N ARG A 157 15.11 -9.41 17.85
CA ARG A 157 15.61 -8.80 19.08
C ARG A 157 16.66 -7.73 18.81
N ARG A 158 17.54 -7.95 17.84
CA ARG A 158 18.57 -6.97 17.46
C ARG A 158 17.94 -5.78 16.73
N LEU A 159 17.06 -6.03 15.76
CA LEU A 159 16.34 -5.02 15.00
C LEU A 159 15.47 -4.14 15.92
N GLY A 160 14.76 -4.77 16.87
CA GLY A 160 13.88 -4.10 17.84
C GLY A 160 14.57 -3.09 18.76
N ARG A 161 15.91 -3.08 18.85
CA ARG A 161 16.63 -2.03 19.60
C ARG A 161 16.55 -0.66 18.94
N ARG A 162 16.55 -0.63 17.60
CA ARG A 162 16.44 0.58 16.76
C ARG A 162 15.75 0.22 15.44
N PRO A 163 14.45 -0.14 15.49
CA PRO A 163 13.76 -0.58 14.30
C PRO A 163 13.50 0.62 13.37
N PRO A 164 13.42 0.40 12.05
CA PRO A 164 12.86 1.40 11.15
C PRO A 164 11.40 1.69 11.54
N ALA A 165 10.88 2.84 11.12
CA ALA A 165 9.50 3.21 11.44
C ALA A 165 8.48 2.23 10.86
N GLU A 166 8.80 1.65 9.71
CA GLU A 166 7.96 0.71 8.98
C GLU A 166 8.74 -0.60 8.74
N VAL A 167 8.16 -1.73 9.15
CA VAL A 167 8.69 -3.06 8.90
C VAL A 167 7.67 -3.87 8.13
N SER A 168 8.13 -4.59 7.11
CA SER A 168 7.31 -5.55 6.38
C SER A 168 8.04 -6.88 6.23
N LEU A 169 7.36 -7.96 6.54
CA LEU A 169 7.85 -9.33 6.36
C LEU A 169 6.89 -10.04 5.40
N SER A 170 7.42 -10.64 4.35
CA SER A 170 6.64 -11.35 3.33
C SER A 170 7.36 -12.63 2.91
N GLU A 171 6.64 -13.75 2.85
CA GLU A 171 7.19 -15.05 2.47
C GLU A 171 8.45 -15.42 3.28
N CYS A 172 8.48 -15.08 4.58
CA CYS A 172 9.61 -15.36 5.46
C CYS A 172 9.46 -16.77 6.05
N VAL A 173 10.21 -17.73 5.52
CA VAL A 173 10.08 -19.15 5.85
C VAL A 173 10.90 -19.49 7.10
N GLY A 174 10.23 -20.03 8.11
CA GLY A 174 10.80 -20.38 9.41
C GLY A 174 10.45 -19.31 10.45
N ALA A 175 9.65 -19.72 11.44
CA ALA A 175 8.84 -18.87 12.33
C ALA A 175 9.45 -17.51 12.63
N THR A 176 8.64 -16.46 12.52
CA THR A 176 8.96 -15.07 12.88
C THR A 176 9.00 -14.88 14.39
N ARG A 177 9.65 -15.80 15.09
CA ARG A 177 9.68 -15.84 16.55
C ARG A 177 10.37 -14.58 17.07
N GLY A 178 9.73 -13.90 18.01
CA GLY A 178 10.26 -12.65 18.57
C GLY A 178 9.74 -11.37 17.92
N LEU A 179 8.65 -11.41 17.16
CA LEU A 179 8.00 -10.19 16.66
C LEU A 179 7.69 -9.17 17.77
N HIS A 180 7.40 -9.61 18.99
CA HIS A 180 7.19 -8.74 20.16
C HIS A 180 8.35 -7.77 20.46
N TRP A 181 9.56 -8.03 19.96
CA TRP A 181 10.69 -7.09 20.05
C TRP A 181 10.50 -5.84 19.19
N LEU A 182 9.62 -5.86 18.19
CA LEU A 182 9.29 -4.73 17.31
C LEU A 182 8.27 -3.75 17.92
N ARG A 183 8.26 -3.58 19.25
CA ARG A 183 7.25 -2.77 19.96
C ARG A 183 7.19 -1.28 19.55
N ASP A 184 8.30 -0.74 19.05
CA ASP A 184 8.46 0.70 18.75
C ASP A 184 8.20 1.06 17.27
N VAL A 185 7.80 0.08 16.45
CA VAL A 185 7.43 0.32 15.04
C VAL A 185 6.11 1.09 14.92
N ARG A 186 5.99 1.92 13.87
CA ARG A 186 4.76 2.66 13.55
C ARG A 186 3.88 1.92 12.57
N SER A 187 4.49 1.17 11.66
CA SER A 187 3.80 0.31 10.70
C SER A 187 4.41 -1.08 10.72
N LEU A 188 3.58 -2.10 10.87
CA LEU A 188 3.99 -3.49 10.69
C LEU A 188 3.10 -4.15 9.65
N ARG A 189 3.73 -4.79 8.65
CA ARG A 189 3.03 -5.57 7.62
C ARG A 189 3.57 -6.99 7.60
N LEU A 190 2.71 -7.97 7.81
CA LEU A 190 3.05 -9.37 7.88
C LEU A 190 2.28 -10.11 6.78
N TYR A 191 2.98 -10.86 5.95
CA TYR A 191 2.39 -11.74 4.92
C TYR A 191 3.02 -13.12 5.07
N ASP A 192 2.21 -14.18 4.97
CA ASP A 192 2.66 -15.57 5.11
C ASP A 192 3.38 -15.81 6.44
N THR A 193 2.77 -15.35 7.54
CA THR A 193 3.29 -15.44 8.90
C THR A 193 2.42 -16.37 9.73
N HIS A 194 3.00 -17.12 10.68
CA HIS A 194 2.24 -17.99 11.58
C HIS A 194 1.40 -17.17 12.56
N ASP A 195 0.16 -17.59 12.81
CA ASP A 195 -0.78 -16.89 13.69
C ASP A 195 -0.28 -16.81 15.14
N SER A 196 0.41 -17.86 15.60
CA SER A 196 1.05 -17.89 16.91
C SER A 196 2.05 -16.74 17.12
N ASP A 197 2.91 -16.47 16.14
CA ASP A 197 3.87 -15.36 16.20
C ASP A 197 3.18 -13.99 16.20
N VAL A 198 2.08 -13.87 15.44
CA VAL A 198 1.27 -12.64 15.39
C VAL A 198 0.60 -12.40 16.75
N ARG A 199 0.04 -13.44 17.38
CA ARG A 199 -0.55 -13.34 18.74
C ARG A 199 0.48 -12.91 19.77
N ASP A 200 1.69 -13.47 19.74
CA ASP A 200 2.78 -13.09 20.64
C ASP A 200 3.15 -11.61 20.49
N PHE A 201 3.17 -11.09 19.25
CA PHE A 201 3.38 -9.67 18.99
C PHE A 201 2.26 -8.80 19.56
N LEU A 202 1.01 -9.18 19.32
CA LEU A 202 -0.16 -8.44 19.77
C LEU A 202 -0.23 -8.39 21.30
N ALA A 203 0.05 -9.51 21.97
CA ALA A 203 0.09 -9.60 23.44
C ALA A 203 1.16 -8.68 24.07
N ALA A 204 2.19 -8.30 23.32
CA ALA A 204 3.19 -7.33 23.77
C ALA A 204 2.72 -5.86 23.72
N ALA A 205 1.50 -5.61 23.20
CA ALA A 205 0.82 -4.31 23.15
C ALA A 205 1.70 -3.18 22.59
N PRO A 206 1.99 -3.16 21.28
CA PRO A 206 2.92 -2.22 20.65
C PRO A 206 2.39 -0.78 20.67
N PRO A 207 2.89 0.12 21.56
CA PRO A 207 2.19 1.36 21.89
C PRO A 207 2.25 2.42 20.78
N ARG A 208 3.12 2.23 19.78
CA ARG A 208 3.35 3.19 18.68
C ARG A 208 2.77 2.72 17.35
N LEU A 209 2.08 1.59 17.32
CA LEU A 209 1.56 1.02 16.09
C LEU A 209 0.35 1.82 15.61
N HIS A 210 0.46 2.40 14.40
CA HIS A 210 -0.61 3.15 13.75
C HIS A 210 -1.15 2.44 12.51
N THR A 211 -0.33 1.59 11.89
CA THR A 211 -0.70 0.76 10.74
C THR A 211 -0.36 -0.68 11.02
N PHE A 212 -1.36 -1.55 10.92
CA PHE A 212 -1.17 -2.97 11.05
C PHE A 212 -1.78 -3.67 9.85
N VAL A 213 -0.98 -4.52 9.21
CA VAL A 213 -1.39 -5.30 8.05
C VAL A 213 -1.02 -6.75 8.27
N VAL A 214 -2.00 -7.63 8.15
CA VAL A 214 -1.82 -9.08 8.28
C VAL A 214 -2.45 -9.76 7.08
N GLY A 215 -1.61 -10.41 6.28
CA GLY A 215 -1.99 -11.20 5.12
C GLY A 215 -2.15 -12.69 5.44
N ARG A 216 -2.47 -13.49 4.41
CA ARG A 216 -2.71 -14.95 4.52
C ARG A 216 -1.75 -15.62 5.49
N SER A 217 -2.32 -16.26 6.50
CA SER A 217 -1.60 -17.03 7.49
C SER A 217 -1.29 -18.43 6.97
N ILE A 218 -0.10 -18.94 7.29
CA ILE A 218 0.28 -20.31 6.99
C ILE A 218 -0.42 -21.20 8.01
N HIS A 219 -1.37 -22.04 7.55
CA HIS A 219 -2.25 -22.92 8.33
C HIS A 219 -1.72 -23.35 9.72
N ASP A 220 -2.07 -22.57 10.75
CA ASP A 220 -1.98 -22.99 12.15
C ASP A 220 -3.32 -23.65 12.57
N GLN A 221 -3.28 -24.49 13.62
CA GLN A 221 -4.48 -25.17 14.15
C GLN A 221 -5.54 -24.19 14.70
N HIS A 222 -5.16 -22.93 14.95
CA HIS A 222 -6.00 -21.88 15.50
C HIS A 222 -5.84 -20.60 14.67
N PRO A 223 -6.72 -20.34 13.68
CA PRO A 223 -6.65 -19.14 12.85
C PRO A 223 -6.69 -17.86 13.71
N LEU A 224 -5.93 -16.84 13.34
CA LEU A 224 -5.99 -15.54 14.00
C LEU A 224 -7.36 -14.89 13.75
N SER A 225 -8.15 -14.71 14.81
CA SER A 225 -9.43 -14.01 14.72
C SER A 225 -9.22 -12.49 14.72
N LEU A 226 -10.09 -11.73 14.06
CA LEU A 226 -10.08 -10.26 14.17
C LEU A 226 -10.30 -9.80 15.62
N GLY A 227 -11.07 -10.57 16.40
CA GLY A 227 -11.27 -10.35 17.83
C GLY A 227 -9.96 -10.33 18.61
N ASP A 228 -9.08 -11.30 18.37
CA ASP A 228 -7.74 -11.37 18.99
C ASP A 228 -6.92 -10.11 18.67
N VAL A 229 -6.98 -9.65 17.40
CA VAL A 229 -6.27 -8.45 16.95
C VAL A 229 -6.79 -7.20 17.65
N VAL A 230 -8.11 -7.02 17.69
CA VAL A 230 -8.74 -5.80 18.20
C VAL A 230 -8.67 -5.73 19.72
N GLN A 231 -8.86 -6.85 20.43
CA GLN A 231 -8.78 -6.89 21.89
C GLN A 231 -7.39 -6.46 22.39
N GLN A 232 -6.33 -6.91 21.72
CA GLN A 232 -4.95 -6.64 22.14
C GLN A 232 -4.45 -5.26 21.66
N LEU A 233 -4.95 -4.77 20.52
CA LEU A 233 -4.61 -3.44 20.00
C LEU A 233 -5.49 -2.32 20.56
N GLY A 234 -6.37 -2.61 21.52
CA GLY A 234 -7.30 -1.62 22.08
C GLY A 234 -6.70 -0.43 22.78
N HIS A 235 -5.44 -0.57 23.19
CA HIS A 235 -4.67 0.49 23.82
C HIS A 235 -3.87 1.32 22.80
N CYS A 236 -3.90 0.96 21.51
CA CYS A 236 -3.12 1.59 20.45
C CYS A 236 -3.98 2.58 19.65
N TYR A 237 -3.40 3.71 19.24
CA TYR A 237 -4.07 4.67 18.35
C TYR A 237 -3.99 4.21 16.89
N LEU A 238 -4.60 3.05 16.60
CA LEU A 238 -4.55 2.43 15.29
C LEU A 238 -5.36 3.27 14.28
N ARG A 239 -4.72 3.66 13.17
CA ARG A 239 -5.35 4.44 12.10
C ARG A 239 -5.69 3.59 10.88
N ARG A 240 -4.97 2.49 10.68
CA ARG A 240 -5.12 1.59 9.55
C ARG A 240 -5.00 0.14 9.97
N LEU A 241 -6.02 -0.65 9.64
CA LEU A 241 -6.04 -2.08 9.81
C LEU A 241 -6.35 -2.72 8.45
N GLU A 242 -5.48 -3.60 7.97
CA GLU A 242 -5.71 -4.37 6.75
C GLU A 242 -5.54 -5.86 7.09
N VAL A 243 -6.62 -6.62 6.94
CA VAL A 243 -6.64 -8.05 7.17
C VAL A 243 -6.98 -8.73 5.85
N PHE A 244 -6.10 -9.62 5.38
CA PHE A 244 -6.36 -10.45 4.19
C PHE A 244 -6.50 -11.91 4.60
N GLY A 245 -7.35 -12.66 3.92
CA GLY A 245 -7.58 -14.08 4.21
C GLY A 245 -9.06 -14.39 4.41
N GLN A 246 -9.39 -15.21 5.40
CA GLN A 246 -10.76 -15.45 5.85
C GLN A 246 -10.88 -14.97 7.30
N ILE A 247 -12.02 -14.37 7.62
CA ILE A 247 -12.44 -14.07 8.99
C ILE A 247 -13.57 -15.03 9.36
N GLU A 248 -13.72 -15.37 10.64
CA GLU A 248 -14.89 -16.11 11.10
C GLU A 248 -16.16 -15.22 11.04
N GLU A 249 -17.34 -15.83 11.18
CA GLU A 249 -18.60 -15.08 11.18
C GLU A 249 -18.74 -14.20 12.43
N ASP A 250 -19.31 -12.99 12.27
CA ASP A 250 -19.58 -12.01 13.34
C ASP A 250 -18.33 -11.43 14.04
N GLU A 251 -17.19 -11.45 13.37
CA GLU A 251 -15.95 -10.92 13.91
C GLU A 251 -15.92 -9.38 13.94
N LEU A 252 -16.62 -8.67 13.05
CA LEU A 252 -16.58 -7.20 13.02
C LEU A 252 -17.23 -6.54 14.24
N GLY A 253 -18.04 -7.29 15.02
CA GLY A 253 -18.62 -6.80 16.28
C GLY A 253 -17.58 -6.34 17.29
N CYS A 254 -16.37 -6.92 17.27
CA CYS A 254 -15.29 -6.56 18.19
C CYS A 254 -14.78 -5.12 18.00
N LEU A 255 -14.95 -4.52 16.81
CA LEU A 255 -14.51 -3.16 16.50
C LEU A 255 -15.26 -2.07 17.28
N SER A 256 -16.40 -2.41 17.89
CA SER A 256 -17.21 -1.49 18.71
C SER A 256 -16.58 -1.16 20.08
N ALA A 257 -15.64 -1.97 20.55
CA ALA A 257 -15.15 -1.92 21.92
C ALA A 257 -13.99 -0.92 22.12
N GLY A 258 -14.17 0.38 21.88
CA GLY A 258 -13.24 1.46 22.29
C GLY A 258 -11.84 1.50 21.64
N CYS A 259 -11.40 0.41 21.01
CA CYS A 259 -10.09 0.22 20.39
C CYS A 259 -9.89 1.01 19.09
N CYS A 260 -10.98 1.44 18.46
CA CYS A 260 -11.01 1.80 17.03
C CYS A 260 -11.50 3.21 16.74
N GLU A 261 -11.64 4.09 17.74
CA GLU A 261 -12.09 5.49 17.50
C GLU A 261 -11.15 6.25 16.54
N GLY A 262 -9.86 5.91 16.56
CA GLY A 262 -8.84 6.46 15.67
C GLY A 262 -8.81 5.83 14.27
N LEU A 263 -9.53 4.73 14.03
CA LEU A 263 -9.44 3.94 12.81
C LEU A 263 -10.04 4.71 11.63
N LYS A 264 -9.22 4.94 10.59
CA LYS A 264 -9.61 5.67 9.37
C LYS A 264 -9.59 4.82 8.11
N HIS A 265 -8.84 3.73 8.12
CA HIS A 265 -8.70 2.83 6.98
C HIS A 265 -8.92 1.40 7.45
N LEU A 266 -9.87 0.71 6.81
CA LEU A 266 -10.15 -0.69 7.07
C LEU A 266 -10.16 -1.46 5.75
N LEU A 267 -9.36 -2.51 5.68
CA LEU A 267 -9.45 -3.55 4.67
C LEU A 267 -9.76 -4.86 5.37
N ILE A 268 -10.81 -5.53 4.92
CA ILE A 268 -11.22 -6.84 5.41
C ILE A 268 -11.48 -7.76 4.21
N PRO A 269 -11.37 -9.10 4.39
CA PRO A 269 -11.89 -10.02 3.40
C PRO A 269 -13.43 -9.93 3.33
N ALA A 270 -14.10 -10.68 2.43
CA ALA A 270 -15.56 -10.52 2.30
C ALA A 270 -16.26 -10.69 3.65
N PRO A 271 -17.01 -9.67 4.10
CA PRO A 271 -17.74 -9.76 5.35
C PRO A 271 -18.89 -10.75 5.21
N SER A 272 -19.15 -11.54 6.27
CA SER A 272 -20.39 -12.32 6.39
C SER A 272 -21.60 -11.39 6.55
N ARG A 273 -22.82 -11.95 6.54
CA ARG A 273 -24.03 -11.15 6.82
C ARG A 273 -23.98 -10.56 8.24
N ALA A 274 -23.54 -11.34 9.22
CA ALA A 274 -23.40 -10.89 10.60
C ALA A 274 -22.40 -9.73 10.73
N ASP A 275 -21.31 -9.79 9.96
CA ASP A 275 -20.30 -8.73 9.88
C ASP A 275 -20.86 -7.42 9.33
N VAL A 276 -21.68 -7.49 8.27
CA VAL A 276 -22.36 -6.31 7.72
C VAL A 276 -23.32 -5.70 8.75
N GLU A 277 -24.09 -6.54 9.45
CA GLU A 277 -24.98 -6.09 10.53
C GLU A 277 -24.18 -5.51 11.70
N ALA A 278 -23.00 -6.03 12.00
CA ALA A 278 -22.09 -5.50 13.01
C ALA A 278 -21.50 -4.14 12.61
N LEU A 279 -21.05 -3.98 11.36
CA LEU A 279 -20.58 -2.69 10.81
C LEU A 279 -21.64 -1.60 10.94
N ALA A 280 -22.91 -1.92 10.70
CA ALA A 280 -24.02 -0.99 10.84
C ALA A 280 -24.19 -0.48 12.30
N ARG A 281 -23.78 -1.28 13.29
CA ARG A 281 -23.84 -0.93 14.72
C ARG A 281 -22.63 -0.12 15.22
N LEU A 282 -21.58 0.07 14.41
CA LEU A 282 -20.38 0.81 14.79
C LEU A 282 -20.61 2.33 14.71
N GLU A 283 -21.22 2.94 15.73
CA GLU A 283 -21.51 4.39 15.70
C GLU A 283 -20.28 5.28 15.96
N SER A 284 -19.28 4.79 16.67
CA SER A 284 -18.10 5.55 17.10
C SER A 284 -16.98 5.60 16.06
N VAL A 285 -16.97 4.69 15.10
CA VAL A 285 -15.91 4.57 14.08
C VAL A 285 -16.29 5.36 12.84
N ARG A 286 -15.37 6.20 12.34
CA ARG A 286 -15.57 6.93 11.06
C ARG A 286 -14.44 6.64 10.09
N LEU A 287 -14.76 5.87 9.05
CA LEU A 287 -13.81 5.45 8.04
C LEU A 287 -13.73 6.48 6.90
N THR A 288 -12.49 6.74 6.47
CA THR A 288 -12.20 7.52 5.26
C THR A 288 -11.93 6.62 4.07
N SER A 289 -11.50 5.38 4.32
CA SER A 289 -11.27 4.36 3.30
C SER A 289 -11.78 3.02 3.78
N PHE A 290 -12.51 2.33 2.92
CA PHE A 290 -12.98 0.97 3.15
C PHE A 290 -12.68 0.09 1.94
N SER A 291 -12.19 -1.11 2.19
CA SER A 291 -11.74 -2.04 1.15
C SER A 291 -12.21 -3.46 1.44
N VAL A 292 -12.75 -4.11 0.43
CA VAL A 292 -13.10 -5.53 0.45
C VAL A 292 -12.47 -6.17 -0.79
N GLU A 293 -11.69 -7.24 -0.59
CA GLU A 293 -10.94 -7.89 -1.67
C GLU A 293 -11.13 -9.40 -1.71
N HIS A 294 -11.04 -9.98 -2.91
CA HIS A 294 -10.79 -11.40 -3.18
C HIS A 294 -11.74 -12.40 -2.49
N SER A 295 -13.05 -12.19 -2.60
CA SER A 295 -14.04 -13.12 -2.04
C SER A 295 -15.44 -12.95 -2.66
N ALA A 296 -16.32 -13.92 -2.43
CA ALA A 296 -17.74 -13.77 -2.73
C ALA A 296 -18.41 -13.07 -1.54
N LEU A 297 -19.12 -11.97 -1.80
CA LEU A 297 -20.05 -11.44 -0.81
C LEU A 297 -21.12 -12.50 -0.52
N PRO A 298 -21.67 -12.54 0.70
CA PRO A 298 -22.76 -13.45 1.02
C PRO A 298 -23.86 -13.31 -0.05
N PRO A 299 -24.50 -14.40 -0.49
CA PRO A 299 -25.54 -14.37 -1.51
C PRO A 299 -26.66 -13.44 -1.03
N THR A 300 -26.65 -12.25 -1.58
CA THR A 300 -27.52 -11.12 -1.24
C THR A 300 -27.87 -10.45 -2.54
N ASP A 301 -29.10 -9.98 -2.66
CA ASP A 301 -29.55 -9.26 -3.85
C ASP A 301 -29.13 -7.78 -3.83
N THR A 302 -28.40 -7.34 -2.79
CA THR A 302 -28.14 -5.94 -2.49
C THR A 302 -26.87 -5.73 -1.65
N LEU A 303 -26.15 -4.64 -1.92
CA LEU A 303 -25.06 -4.07 -1.12
C LEU A 303 -25.57 -3.01 -0.12
N GLU A 304 -26.85 -2.65 -0.15
CA GLU A 304 -27.43 -1.57 0.64
C GLU A 304 -27.11 -1.67 2.14
N PRO A 305 -27.22 -2.85 2.80
CA PRO A 305 -26.89 -2.95 4.23
C PRO A 305 -25.44 -2.58 4.54
N LEU A 306 -24.52 -2.86 3.61
CA LEU A 306 -23.11 -2.49 3.74
C LEU A 306 -22.93 -1.00 3.48
N LEU A 307 -23.46 -0.49 2.36
CA LEU A 307 -23.27 0.90 1.94
C LEU A 307 -23.97 1.92 2.85
N SER A 308 -25.03 1.51 3.54
CA SER A 308 -25.78 2.34 4.50
C SER A 308 -25.19 2.32 5.91
N ALA A 309 -24.14 1.53 6.16
CA ALA A 309 -23.50 1.48 7.46
C ALA A 309 -22.96 2.87 7.89
N ALA A 310 -23.22 3.25 9.14
CA ALA A 310 -22.82 4.56 9.68
C ALA A 310 -21.32 4.89 9.54
N PRO A 311 -20.38 3.94 9.72
CA PRO A 311 -18.95 4.20 9.52
C PRO A 311 -18.57 4.66 8.12
N LEU A 312 -19.39 4.36 7.12
CA LEU A 312 -19.07 4.57 5.71
C LEU A 312 -19.58 5.91 5.16
N GLN A 313 -20.35 6.66 5.93
CA GLN A 313 -21.00 7.91 5.47
C GLN A 313 -20.00 9.05 5.17
N GLN A 314 -18.76 8.95 5.66
CA GLN A 314 -17.68 9.92 5.41
C GLN A 314 -16.56 9.34 4.54
N LEU A 315 -16.85 8.29 3.77
CA LEU A 315 -15.87 7.67 2.89
C LEU A 315 -15.39 8.64 1.81
N ARG A 316 -14.07 8.66 1.66
CA ARG A 316 -13.38 9.27 0.53
C ARG A 316 -12.93 8.23 -0.48
N ALA A 317 -12.73 6.98 -0.05
CA ALA A 317 -12.31 5.88 -0.91
C ALA A 317 -13.06 4.59 -0.60
N LEU A 318 -13.75 4.04 -1.60
CA LEU A 318 -14.38 2.72 -1.55
C LEU A 318 -13.70 1.79 -2.55
N LYS A 319 -13.23 0.63 -2.08
CA LYS A 319 -12.57 -0.37 -2.92
C LYS A 319 -13.29 -1.71 -2.78
N LEU A 320 -13.85 -2.19 -3.88
CA LEU A 320 -14.54 -3.47 -3.97
C LEU A 320 -13.84 -4.25 -5.08
N ARG A 321 -12.82 -5.05 -4.73
CA ARG A 321 -11.95 -5.68 -5.72
C ARG A 321 -12.11 -7.18 -5.77
N TYR A 322 -12.11 -7.74 -6.98
CA TYR A 322 -12.20 -9.18 -7.20
C TYR A 322 -13.42 -9.81 -6.51
N LEU A 323 -14.53 -9.08 -6.49
CA LEU A 323 -15.79 -9.53 -5.89
C LEU A 323 -16.79 -9.95 -6.96
N GLN A 324 -17.56 -10.98 -6.64
CA GLN A 324 -18.82 -11.25 -7.33
C GLN A 324 -19.86 -10.28 -6.77
N LEU A 325 -20.20 -9.26 -7.56
CA LEU A 325 -21.18 -8.27 -7.14
C LEU A 325 -22.61 -8.78 -7.38
N PRO A 326 -23.57 -8.47 -6.49
CA PRO A 326 -24.98 -8.80 -6.68
C PRO A 326 -25.55 -8.24 -7.99
N PRO A 327 -26.58 -8.89 -8.56
CA PRO A 327 -27.38 -8.30 -9.63
C PRO A 327 -27.92 -6.93 -9.18
N ARG A 328 -27.94 -5.92 -10.06
CA ARG A 328 -28.43 -4.55 -9.77
C ARG A 328 -27.62 -3.73 -8.75
N CYS A 329 -26.45 -4.20 -8.32
CA CYS A 329 -25.55 -3.42 -7.45
C CYS A 329 -25.15 -2.06 -8.06
N ALA A 330 -25.21 -1.93 -9.39
CA ALA A 330 -24.91 -0.68 -10.08
C ALA A 330 -25.79 0.48 -9.59
N ASP A 331 -27.09 0.26 -9.36
CA ASP A 331 -28.04 1.28 -8.88
C ASP A 331 -27.67 1.79 -7.48
N GLU A 332 -27.11 0.92 -6.65
CA GLU A 332 -26.73 1.23 -5.28
C GLU A 332 -25.35 1.91 -5.22
N LEU A 333 -24.42 1.50 -6.08
CA LEU A 333 -23.10 2.12 -6.22
C LEU A 333 -23.19 3.53 -6.81
N VAL A 334 -24.19 3.81 -7.63
CA VAL A 334 -24.42 5.14 -8.23
C VAL A 334 -25.29 6.07 -7.39
N ALA A 335 -25.70 5.64 -6.20
CA ALA A 335 -26.40 6.48 -5.24
C ALA A 335 -25.43 7.47 -4.57
N TRP A 336 -24.75 8.30 -5.38
CA TRP A 336 -23.66 9.20 -5.01
C TRP A 336 -23.98 10.16 -3.85
N GLN A 337 -25.26 10.51 -3.68
CA GLN A 337 -25.71 11.34 -2.56
C GLN A 337 -25.37 10.72 -1.19
N ARG A 338 -25.18 9.39 -1.13
CA ARG A 338 -24.76 8.66 0.08
C ARG A 338 -23.30 8.90 0.44
N PHE A 339 -22.46 9.27 -0.53
CA PHE A 339 -21.03 9.48 -0.32
C PHE A 339 -20.59 10.86 -0.83
N PRO A 340 -21.01 11.95 -0.17
CA PRO A 340 -20.74 13.32 -0.65
C PRO A 340 -19.25 13.66 -0.72
N GLU A 341 -18.42 12.96 0.06
CA GLU A 341 -16.97 13.14 0.13
C GLU A 341 -16.18 12.11 -0.69
N LEU A 342 -16.85 11.28 -1.49
CA LEU A 342 -16.18 10.25 -2.28
C LEU A 342 -15.26 10.91 -3.32
N VAL A 343 -14.04 10.38 -3.40
CA VAL A 343 -13.01 10.80 -4.36
C VAL A 343 -12.51 9.62 -5.17
N SER A 344 -12.64 8.40 -4.67
CA SER A 344 -12.16 7.19 -5.34
C SER A 344 -13.13 6.03 -5.16
N LEU A 345 -13.50 5.41 -6.27
CA LEU A 345 -14.21 4.13 -6.34
C LEU A 345 -13.36 3.14 -7.14
N ASP A 346 -13.03 2.00 -6.56
CA ASP A 346 -12.22 0.96 -7.20
C ASP A 346 -13.03 -0.33 -7.32
N LEU A 347 -13.37 -0.70 -8.55
CA LEU A 347 -14.16 -1.88 -8.91
C LEU A 347 -13.33 -2.90 -9.71
N LEU A 348 -12.01 -2.87 -9.57
CA LEU A 348 -11.11 -3.75 -10.30
C LEU A 348 -11.41 -5.24 -10.01
N GLY A 349 -11.45 -6.06 -11.04
CA GLY A 349 -11.66 -7.50 -10.93
C GLY A 349 -13.10 -7.93 -10.60
N THR A 350 -14.06 -7.00 -10.54
CA THR A 350 -15.46 -7.33 -10.23
C THR A 350 -16.17 -8.04 -11.38
N SER A 351 -17.25 -8.77 -11.07
CA SER A 351 -18.11 -9.46 -12.04
C SER A 351 -19.10 -8.54 -12.76
N MET A 352 -18.90 -7.22 -12.71
CA MET A 352 -19.82 -6.24 -13.31
C MET A 352 -19.88 -6.44 -14.83
N GLU A 353 -21.08 -6.65 -15.37
CA GLU A 353 -21.27 -6.83 -16.81
C GLU A 353 -21.41 -5.48 -17.55
N PRO A 354 -21.18 -5.43 -18.88
CA PRO A 354 -21.37 -4.20 -19.67
C PRO A 354 -22.78 -3.60 -19.57
N GLY A 355 -23.81 -4.42 -19.32
CA GLY A 355 -25.18 -3.97 -19.10
C GLY A 355 -25.33 -3.19 -17.81
N ASP A 356 -24.76 -3.70 -16.71
CA ASP A 356 -24.75 -3.03 -15.40
C ASP A 356 -23.91 -1.75 -15.44
N ALA A 357 -22.75 -1.79 -16.11
CA ALA A 357 -21.91 -0.61 -16.30
C ALA A 357 -22.58 0.48 -17.15
N SER A 358 -23.54 0.13 -18.00
CA SER A 358 -24.33 1.12 -18.74
C SER A 358 -25.29 1.90 -17.83
N MET A 359 -25.69 1.34 -16.68
CA MET A 359 -26.47 2.07 -15.68
C MET A 359 -25.67 3.21 -15.05
N LEU A 360 -24.34 3.06 -14.91
CA LEU A 360 -23.44 4.15 -14.50
C LEU A 360 -23.57 5.36 -15.45
N LEU A 361 -23.85 5.16 -16.74
CA LEU A 361 -24.04 6.26 -17.70
C LEU A 361 -25.31 7.07 -17.44
N THR A 362 -26.33 6.43 -16.85
CA THR A 362 -27.62 7.06 -16.53
C THR A 362 -27.63 7.72 -15.15
N ALA A 363 -26.61 7.46 -14.35
CA ALA A 363 -26.47 8.03 -13.02
C ALA A 363 -26.15 9.54 -13.05
N ALA A 364 -26.50 10.21 -11.96
CA ALA A 364 -25.97 11.55 -11.67
C ALA A 364 -24.44 11.52 -11.66
N SER A 365 -23.79 12.66 -11.91
CA SER A 365 -22.34 12.73 -11.83
C SER A 365 -21.85 12.43 -10.40
N PRO A 366 -20.75 11.68 -10.23
CA PRO A 366 -20.19 11.41 -8.91
C PRO A 366 -19.72 12.70 -8.24
N PRO A 367 -19.66 12.73 -6.91
CA PRO A 367 -19.18 13.89 -6.18
C PRO A 367 -17.70 14.13 -6.50
N GLN A 368 -17.31 15.41 -6.50
CA GLN A 368 -15.92 15.85 -6.62
C GLN A 368 -15.14 15.32 -7.84
N ARG A 369 -15.81 14.86 -8.91
CA ARG A 369 -15.20 14.12 -10.03
C ARG A 369 -14.40 12.90 -9.54
N SER A 370 -15.07 12.06 -8.76
CA SER A 370 -14.48 10.83 -8.23
C SER A 370 -13.79 10.01 -9.32
N ARG A 371 -12.57 9.53 -9.04
CA ARG A 371 -11.89 8.55 -9.89
C ARG A 371 -12.59 7.20 -9.77
N ILE A 372 -12.97 6.63 -10.90
CA ILE A 372 -13.55 5.28 -10.95
C ILE A 372 -12.56 4.36 -11.65
N ARG A 373 -12.11 3.30 -10.98
CA ARG A 373 -11.25 2.26 -11.58
C ARG A 373 -12.08 1.03 -11.91
N MET A 374 -11.93 0.52 -13.13
CA MET A 374 -12.65 -0.67 -13.61
C MET A 374 -11.75 -1.59 -14.44
N SER A 375 -12.13 -2.87 -14.51
CA SER A 375 -11.47 -3.87 -15.36
C SER A 375 -11.62 -3.56 -16.84
N THR A 376 -10.53 -3.62 -17.62
CA THR A 376 -10.60 -3.58 -19.09
C THR A 376 -11.33 -4.78 -19.68
N ASP A 377 -11.14 -5.93 -19.06
CA ASP A 377 -11.41 -7.24 -19.68
C ASP A 377 -12.88 -7.61 -19.63
N ALA A 378 -13.59 -7.06 -18.64
CA ALA A 378 -15.02 -7.22 -18.46
C ALA A 378 -15.85 -6.25 -19.33
N MET A 379 -15.23 -5.29 -20.03
CA MET A 379 -15.92 -4.13 -20.61
C MET A 379 -15.69 -3.94 -22.11
N SER A 380 -16.80 -3.88 -22.87
CA SER A 380 -16.74 -3.59 -24.31
C SER A 380 -16.15 -2.20 -24.61
N LEU A 381 -15.43 -2.06 -25.74
CA LEU A 381 -14.84 -0.77 -26.15
C LEU A 381 -15.89 0.36 -26.21
N LYS A 382 -17.11 0.04 -26.65
CA LYS A 382 -18.22 0.99 -26.73
C LYS A 382 -18.58 1.56 -25.35
N VAL A 383 -18.81 0.68 -24.37
CA VAL A 383 -19.14 1.09 -22.99
C VAL A 383 -17.98 1.87 -22.36
N ARG A 384 -16.73 1.46 -22.64
CA ARG A 384 -15.54 2.19 -22.16
C ARG A 384 -15.46 3.61 -22.69
N CYS A 385 -15.78 3.82 -23.97
CA CYS A 385 -15.79 5.16 -24.58
C CYS A 385 -16.91 6.02 -23.95
N GLN A 386 -18.12 5.47 -23.85
CA GLN A 386 -19.26 6.18 -23.27
C GLN A 386 -19.01 6.59 -21.80
N LEU A 387 -18.41 5.69 -21.01
CA LEU A 387 -18.09 5.99 -19.61
C LEU A 387 -16.99 7.05 -19.48
N ARG A 388 -16.01 7.05 -20.38
CA ARG A 388 -14.95 8.07 -20.39
C ARG A 388 -15.47 9.44 -20.85
N GLU A 389 -16.48 9.48 -21.71
CA GLU A 389 -17.17 10.73 -22.09
C GLU A 389 -17.95 11.32 -20.91
N GLN A 390 -18.68 10.48 -20.18
CA GLN A 390 -19.49 10.91 -19.02
C GLN A 390 -18.64 11.19 -17.77
N PHE A 391 -17.59 10.39 -17.56
CA PHE A 391 -16.69 10.44 -16.41
C PHE A 391 -15.22 10.47 -16.91
N PRO A 392 -14.66 11.66 -17.16
CA PRO A 392 -13.33 11.81 -17.75
C PRO A 392 -12.20 11.15 -16.93
N ASP A 393 -12.42 10.99 -15.62
CA ASP A 393 -11.44 10.45 -14.66
C ASP A 393 -11.51 8.92 -14.48
N VAL A 394 -12.28 8.21 -15.31
CA VAL A 394 -12.33 6.75 -15.30
C VAL A 394 -10.97 6.16 -15.74
N GLN A 395 -10.45 5.25 -14.94
CA GLN A 395 -9.23 4.50 -15.21
C GLN A 395 -9.54 3.04 -15.53
N TRP A 396 -8.89 2.54 -16.58
CA TRP A 396 -9.03 1.18 -17.06
C TRP A 396 -7.76 0.39 -16.75
N GLN A 397 -7.91 -0.79 -16.15
CA GLN A 397 -6.78 -1.66 -15.84
C GLN A 397 -7.14 -3.13 -16.09
N ARG A 398 -6.18 -3.94 -16.55
CA ARG A 398 -6.35 -5.39 -16.72
C ARG A 398 -6.49 -6.05 -15.34
N ALA A 399 -7.48 -6.91 -15.18
CA ALA A 399 -7.66 -7.62 -13.92
C ALA A 399 -6.82 -8.89 -13.91
N PHE A 400 -6.04 -9.08 -12.84
CA PHE A 400 -5.27 -10.30 -12.64
C PHE A 400 -6.14 -11.34 -11.93
N TYR A 401 -6.73 -12.27 -12.69
CA TYR A 401 -7.41 -13.44 -12.15
C TYR A 401 -6.36 -14.56 -12.06
N GLY A 402 -5.91 -14.86 -10.84
CA GLY A 402 -4.92 -15.90 -10.61
C GLY A 402 -5.45 -17.27 -11.03
N GLY A 403 -5.06 -17.73 -12.22
CA GLY A 403 -5.45 -19.03 -12.75
C GLY A 403 -5.75 -18.98 -14.25
N ASP A 404 -4.72 -18.83 -15.08
CA ASP A 404 -4.57 -19.65 -16.28
C ASP A 404 -3.17 -19.47 -16.89
N GLU A 405 -2.60 -20.63 -17.21
CA GLU A 405 -1.34 -20.88 -17.90
C GLU A 405 -0.03 -20.60 -17.15
N ALA A 406 0.83 -21.61 -17.21
CA ALA A 406 2.24 -21.56 -16.88
C ALA A 406 2.94 -20.44 -17.65
N VAL A 407 2.96 -19.24 -17.07
CA VAL A 407 3.86 -18.18 -17.50
C VAL A 407 5.21 -18.49 -16.88
N THR A 408 6.09 -19.05 -17.72
CA THR A 408 7.54 -19.02 -17.57
C THR A 408 7.99 -17.81 -16.77
N GLY A 409 8.76 -18.06 -15.70
CA GLY A 409 9.08 -17.05 -14.69
C GLY A 409 9.61 -15.75 -15.30
N ASP A 410 8.76 -14.72 -15.32
CA ASP A 410 9.18 -13.31 -15.35
C ASP A 410 8.07 -12.27 -15.07
N GLN A 411 6.79 -12.63 -14.87
CA GLN A 411 5.73 -11.60 -14.73
C GLN A 411 4.65 -11.83 -13.66
N ALA A 412 4.89 -12.64 -12.62
CA ALA A 412 3.88 -12.91 -11.58
C ALA A 412 4.41 -12.65 -10.16
N VAL A 413 4.69 -11.39 -9.78
CA VAL A 413 4.71 -10.93 -8.37
C VAL A 413 4.50 -9.41 -8.30
N VAL A 414 3.28 -8.91 -8.50
CA VAL A 414 2.86 -7.59 -7.97
C VAL A 414 1.37 -7.65 -7.63
N ALA A 415 1.00 -8.49 -6.67
CA ALA A 415 -0.33 -8.48 -6.08
C ALA A 415 -0.22 -8.98 -4.63
N ASP A 416 0.44 -8.20 -3.78
CA ASP A 416 0.33 -8.36 -2.33
C ASP A 416 0.47 -7.00 -1.66
N GLY A 417 -0.66 -6.51 -1.14
CA GLY A 417 -0.82 -5.76 0.10
C GLY A 417 -0.01 -4.49 0.38
N THR A 418 0.90 -4.08 -0.50
CA THR A 418 1.38 -2.70 -0.48
C THR A 418 0.20 -1.84 -0.87
N VAL A 419 -0.03 -0.75 -0.14
CA VAL A 419 -0.86 0.34 -0.66
C VAL A 419 -0.18 0.79 -1.95
N VAL A 420 -0.62 0.21 -3.06
CA VAL A 420 -0.30 0.66 -4.40
C VAL A 420 -1.07 1.96 -4.55
N GLU A 421 -0.47 3.04 -4.05
CA GLU A 421 -0.61 4.31 -4.75
C GLU A 421 -0.23 4.00 -6.19
N ASN A 422 -1.19 4.20 -7.08
CA ASN A 422 -1.14 3.77 -8.47
C ASN A 422 -0.11 4.60 -9.24
N GLU A 423 1.15 4.22 -9.08
CA GLU A 423 2.15 4.31 -10.13
C GLU A 423 2.25 2.90 -10.73
N VAL A 424 1.33 2.66 -11.65
CA VAL A 424 1.35 1.53 -12.58
C VAL A 424 2.65 1.64 -13.38
N ASP A 425 3.44 0.57 -13.30
CA ASP A 425 4.48 0.08 -14.22
C ASP A 425 5.43 1.09 -14.87
N LEU A 426 6.69 1.07 -14.41
CA LEU A 426 7.87 1.44 -15.18
C LEU A 426 8.98 0.41 -14.88
N VAL A 427 9.05 -0.66 -15.68
CA VAL A 427 10.03 -0.83 -16.77
C VAL A 427 9.36 -1.67 -17.86
#